data_AF-A0A9D7NT86-F1
#
_entry.id   AF-A0A9D7NT86-F1
#
_cell.length_a   1.000
_cell.length_b   1.000
_cell.length_c   1.000
_cell.angle_alpha   90.00
_cell.angle_beta   90.00
_cell.angle_gamma   90.00
#
_symmetry.space_group_name_H-M   'P 1'
#
loop_
_entity.id
_entity.type
_entity.pdbx_description
1 polymer ?
#
loop_
_entity_poly.entity_id
_entity_poly.type
_entity_poly.pdbx_seq_one_letter_code
_entity_poly.pdbx_strand_id
1 'polypeptide(L)'
;MARLGDAGTWSGGKIRDVSQHLLQLTAAKQPYNAMARKGRRVFNSKPEWPFQIEPASDTTPLADATDVAEAEFADYESLFGMLQGRSVWKRRAFAIGKKAQLMTQQYGGIKDKFKQYGIISMKALNRDIETINMGSQDSWTETVSGQAREQSRGIFRWLGGYATPTDLSIPSAARTPSGSRISTRTTASAVLESDIRDVMKSIADTTLNESGDYVLFANTSLKQAFSNYANYQSNSTNTVMPLRRFNTDASKKTIMLDVTAYESDFGKLKIHPHFYLPNGSSSYATVYAATSDNGLGRAAADQKMDAALAASLTVYGYLLNMDYTEINMVQAPMMGTLPEQGGGPRGYVDAIWVHSLLNPQAHGMFYYVTP
;
A
#
# COMPACT_ATOMS: atom_id res chain seq x y z
N MET A 1 -25.35 29.54 52.64
CA MET A 1 -24.88 28.27 52.02
C MET A 1 -24.23 28.59 50.69
N ALA A 2 -23.00 28.11 50.48
CA ALA A 2 -22.14 28.52 49.38
C ALA A 2 -22.75 28.19 48.01
N ARG A 3 -23.00 29.22 47.19
CA ARG A 3 -23.38 29.07 45.78
C ARG A 3 -22.11 28.83 44.96
N LEU A 4 -21.57 27.63 45.10
CA LEU A 4 -20.36 27.12 44.43
C LEU A 4 -20.69 26.41 43.10
N GLY A 5 -21.79 26.80 42.45
CA GLY A 5 -22.27 26.20 41.20
C GLY A 5 -22.28 27.20 40.05
N ASP A 6 -22.25 26.68 38.82
CA ASP A 6 -22.09 27.43 37.56
C ASP A 6 -23.08 28.58 37.32
N ALA A 7 -24.23 28.54 37.98
CA ALA A 7 -25.30 29.53 37.87
C ALA A 7 -25.05 30.82 38.69
N GLY A 8 -24.10 30.82 39.63
CA GLY A 8 -23.84 31.96 40.53
C GLY A 8 -22.56 32.74 40.26
N THR A 9 -21.68 32.23 39.39
CA THR A 9 -20.36 32.83 39.11
C THR A 9 -20.44 33.81 37.93
N TRP A 10 -20.03 35.05 38.15
CA TRP A 10 -19.93 36.08 37.10
C TRP A 10 -19.00 35.62 35.97
N SER A 11 -19.38 35.89 34.72
CA SER A 11 -18.70 35.38 33.53
C SER A 11 -17.20 35.70 33.47
N GLY A 12 -16.76 36.81 34.08
CA GLY A 12 -15.34 37.19 34.17
C GLY A 12 -14.53 36.47 35.25
N GLY A 13 -15.19 35.81 36.21
CA GLY A 13 -14.55 34.97 37.23
C GLY A 13 -14.42 33.50 36.82
N LYS A 14 -14.96 33.12 35.67
CA LYS A 14 -14.87 31.74 35.12
C LYS A 14 -13.51 31.58 34.44
N ILE A 15 -12.62 30.83 35.07
CA ILE A 15 -11.37 30.41 34.46
C ILE A 15 -11.67 29.21 33.55
N ARG A 16 -11.18 29.23 32.31
CA ARG A 16 -11.29 28.05 31.44
C ARG A 16 -10.40 26.95 31.99
N ASP A 17 -11.02 25.84 32.39
CA ASP A 17 -10.31 24.61 32.69
C ASP A 17 -10.21 23.78 31.40
N VAL A 18 -8.98 23.51 30.95
CA VAL A 18 -8.70 22.77 29.72
C VAL A 18 -7.80 21.60 30.07
N SER A 19 -8.20 20.39 29.69
CA SER A 19 -7.42 19.18 29.91
C SER A 19 -6.04 19.25 29.26
N GLN A 20 -5.00 18.79 29.97
CA GLN A 20 -3.61 18.81 29.50
C GLN A 20 -3.22 17.64 28.57
N HIS A 21 -4.18 16.86 28.10
CA HIS A 21 -3.94 15.75 27.17
C HIS A 21 -4.68 15.97 25.86
N LEU A 22 -4.06 15.54 24.75
CA LEU A 22 -4.68 15.53 23.43
C LEU A 22 -4.84 14.09 22.97
N LEU A 23 -6.07 13.72 22.62
CA LEU A 23 -6.38 12.42 22.02
C LEU A 23 -6.25 12.54 20.50
N GLN A 24 -5.51 11.64 19.88
CA GLN A 24 -5.44 11.54 18.42
C GLN A 24 -6.66 10.75 17.93
N LEU A 25 -7.67 11.44 17.37
CA LEU A 25 -8.93 10.84 16.92
C LEU A 25 -8.73 9.77 15.83
N THR A 26 -7.74 9.95 14.96
CA THR A 26 -7.41 8.98 13.91
C THR A 26 -5.95 8.57 14.01
N ALA A 27 -5.71 7.42 14.64
CA ALA A 27 -4.40 6.77 14.68
C ALA A 27 -4.30 5.74 13.56
N ALA A 28 -4.06 6.20 12.34
CA ALA A 28 -3.87 5.28 11.23
C ALA A 28 -2.46 4.70 11.27
N LYS A 29 -2.36 3.38 11.30
CA LYS A 29 -1.10 2.62 11.26
C LYS A 29 -0.62 2.49 9.81
N GLN A 30 0.68 2.31 9.62
CA GLN A 30 1.33 2.00 8.34
C GLN A 30 1.88 0.57 8.39
N PRO A 31 1.02 -0.47 8.24
CA PRO A 31 1.45 -1.85 8.45
C PRO A 31 2.41 -2.35 7.35
N TYR A 32 2.29 -1.92 6.09
CA TYR A 32 3.18 -2.35 5.01
C TYR A 32 4.59 -1.80 5.22
N ASN A 33 4.75 -0.49 5.44
CA ASN A 33 6.05 0.13 5.68
C ASN A 33 6.76 -0.42 6.92
N ALA A 34 6.01 -0.93 7.90
CA ALA A 34 6.56 -1.57 9.09
C ALA A 34 7.04 -3.00 8.84
N MET A 35 6.39 -3.73 7.92
CA MET A 35 6.71 -5.13 7.62
C MET A 35 7.68 -5.31 6.44
N ALA A 36 7.66 -4.41 5.47
CA ALA A 36 8.50 -4.50 4.28
C ALA A 36 9.98 -4.37 4.65
N ARG A 37 10.82 -5.25 4.08
CA ARG A 37 12.25 -5.31 4.36
C ARG A 37 12.91 -3.98 4.01
N LYS A 38 13.82 -3.52 4.86
CA LYS A 38 14.65 -2.35 4.57
C LYS A 38 15.85 -2.81 3.74
N GLY A 39 15.77 -2.56 2.44
CA GLY A 39 16.83 -2.90 1.49
C GLY A 39 18.05 -2.00 1.65
N ARG A 40 19.12 -2.33 0.92
CA ARG A 40 20.35 -1.52 0.89
C ARG A 40 20.05 -0.14 0.30
N ARG A 41 20.72 0.89 0.84
CA ARG A 41 20.73 2.24 0.26
C ARG A 41 21.17 2.18 -1.22
N VAL A 42 20.35 2.77 -2.09
CA VAL A 42 20.64 2.90 -3.53
C VAL A 42 21.34 4.23 -3.83
N PHE A 43 22.12 4.26 -4.91
CA PHE A 43 22.91 5.44 -5.33
C PHE A 43 22.55 5.94 -6.73
N ASN A 44 21.60 5.28 -7.41
CA ASN A 44 21.09 5.67 -8.72
C ASN A 44 19.60 6.01 -8.60
N SER A 45 19.12 6.96 -9.40
CA SER A 45 17.70 7.30 -9.46
C SER A 45 16.86 6.18 -10.09
N LYS A 46 17.48 5.35 -10.93
CA LYS A 46 16.92 4.13 -11.51
C LYS A 46 17.75 2.91 -11.10
N PRO A 47 17.53 2.34 -9.90
CA PRO A 47 18.19 1.10 -9.54
C PRO A 47 17.58 -0.09 -10.29
N GLU A 48 18.42 -1.08 -10.53
CA GLU A 48 18.05 -2.33 -11.18
C GLU A 48 18.46 -3.49 -10.27
N TRP A 49 17.71 -4.59 -10.34
CA TRP A 49 18.04 -5.82 -9.63
C TRP A 49 17.86 -7.04 -10.55
N PRO A 50 18.84 -7.95 -10.58
CA PRO A 50 18.78 -9.14 -11.42
C PRO A 50 17.78 -10.15 -10.88
N PHE A 51 17.18 -10.91 -11.80
CA PHE A 51 16.48 -12.15 -11.52
C PHE A 51 16.96 -13.24 -12.47
N GLN A 52 16.79 -14.48 -12.06
CA GLN A 52 17.04 -15.67 -12.86
C GLN A 52 15.77 -16.52 -12.85
N ILE A 53 15.44 -17.11 -13.99
CA ILE A 53 14.42 -18.16 -14.08
C ILE A 53 15.08 -19.53 -14.22
N GLU A 54 14.40 -20.58 -13.77
CA GLU A 54 14.86 -21.95 -13.97
C GLU A 54 14.53 -22.44 -15.39
N PRO A 55 15.38 -23.29 -15.99
CA PRO A 55 15.06 -23.92 -17.26
C PRO A 55 13.84 -24.84 -17.13
N ALA A 56 13.09 -24.99 -18.22
CA ALA A 56 11.98 -25.93 -18.27
C ALA A 56 12.48 -27.39 -18.16
N SER A 57 11.66 -28.28 -17.61
CA SER A 57 12.01 -29.71 -17.55
C SER A 57 12.01 -30.33 -18.95
N ASP A 58 13.11 -30.98 -19.32
CA ASP A 58 13.16 -31.82 -20.52
C ASP A 58 12.62 -33.21 -20.20
N THR A 59 11.77 -33.73 -21.08
CA THR A 59 11.16 -35.06 -20.96
C THR A 59 11.59 -36.00 -22.08
N THR A 60 12.53 -35.55 -22.91
CA THR A 60 13.00 -36.27 -24.09
C THR A 60 14.03 -37.33 -23.67
N PRO A 61 13.74 -38.64 -23.84
CA PRO A 61 14.71 -39.68 -23.53
C PRO A 61 15.80 -39.75 -24.61
N LEU A 62 17.03 -40.03 -24.18
CA LEU A 62 18.16 -40.28 -25.08
C LEU A 62 18.19 -41.74 -25.51
N ALA A 63 18.53 -41.99 -26.78
CA ALA A 63 18.78 -43.34 -27.28
C ALA A 63 20.20 -43.80 -26.87
N ASP A 64 20.35 -45.11 -26.62
CA ASP A 64 21.64 -45.69 -26.27
C ASP A 64 22.68 -45.49 -27.40
N ALA A 65 23.93 -45.28 -27.01
CA ALA A 65 25.07 -45.00 -27.90
C ALA A 65 24.94 -43.76 -28.81
N THR A 66 24.14 -42.76 -28.43
CA THR A 66 24.09 -41.46 -29.12
C THR A 66 25.02 -40.44 -28.44
N ASP A 67 25.88 -39.80 -29.22
CA ASP A 67 26.75 -38.72 -28.74
C ASP A 67 25.97 -37.40 -28.53
N VAL A 68 26.45 -36.56 -27.61
CA VAL A 68 25.86 -35.24 -27.32
C VAL A 68 25.87 -34.37 -28.60
N ALA A 69 24.68 -33.99 -29.06
CA ALA A 69 24.54 -33.15 -30.24
C ALA A 69 24.72 -31.67 -29.91
N GLU A 70 25.16 -30.87 -30.89
CA GLU A 70 25.31 -29.41 -30.73
C GLU A 70 23.98 -28.71 -30.37
N ALA A 71 22.86 -29.30 -30.75
CA ALA A 71 21.53 -28.80 -30.40
C ALA A 71 21.13 -29.01 -28.93
N GLU A 72 21.86 -29.83 -28.17
CA GLU A 72 21.61 -30.05 -26.73
C GLU A 72 22.19 -28.91 -25.85
N PHE A 73 23.08 -28.09 -26.40
CA PHE A 73 23.64 -26.95 -25.67
C PHE A 73 22.60 -25.82 -25.58
N ALA A 74 22.05 -25.62 -24.39
CA ALA A 74 21.17 -24.50 -24.09
C ALA A 74 21.98 -23.25 -23.70
N ASP A 75 21.57 -22.08 -24.22
CA ASP A 75 22.08 -20.79 -23.77
C ASP A 75 21.33 -20.33 -22.51
N TYR A 76 21.95 -20.56 -21.36
CA TYR A 76 21.41 -20.16 -20.06
C TYR A 76 21.49 -18.66 -19.79
N GLU A 77 22.22 -17.86 -20.59
CA GLU A 77 22.25 -16.41 -20.41
C GLU A 77 20.86 -15.78 -20.62
N SER A 78 20.05 -16.41 -21.48
CA SER A 78 18.66 -16.02 -21.74
C SER A 78 17.72 -16.14 -20.53
N LEU A 79 18.14 -16.87 -19.49
CA LEU A 79 17.36 -17.04 -18.25
C LEU A 79 17.57 -15.89 -17.25
N PHE A 80 18.55 -15.01 -17.49
CA PHE A 80 18.78 -13.84 -16.64
C PHE A 80 18.03 -12.62 -17.17
N GLY A 81 17.53 -11.80 -16.26
CA GLY A 81 16.90 -10.53 -16.59
C GLY A 81 17.06 -9.51 -15.48
N MET A 82 16.69 -8.26 -15.77
CA MET A 82 16.76 -7.15 -14.81
C MET A 82 15.37 -6.57 -14.57
N LEU A 83 15.03 -6.37 -13.30
CA LEU A 83 13.91 -5.55 -12.87
C LEU A 83 14.41 -4.15 -12.53
N GLN A 84 13.57 -3.14 -12.78
CA GLN A 84 13.97 -1.73 -12.67
C GLN A 84 12.95 -0.94 -11.87
N GLY A 85 13.43 -0.07 -10.97
CA GLY A 85 12.62 0.82 -10.15
C GLY A 85 13.02 2.29 -10.33
N ARG A 86 12.35 3.18 -9.60
CA ARG A 86 12.67 4.61 -9.60
C ARG A 86 12.61 5.22 -8.21
N SER A 87 13.48 6.19 -7.96
CA SER A 87 13.52 6.93 -6.71
C SER A 87 12.39 7.95 -6.63
N VAL A 88 11.87 8.15 -5.42
CA VAL A 88 10.89 9.18 -5.11
C VAL A 88 11.44 10.04 -4.01
N TRP A 89 11.39 11.35 -4.23
CA TRP A 89 11.59 12.34 -3.19
C TRP A 89 10.26 12.93 -2.78
N LYS A 90 9.92 12.80 -1.49
CA LYS A 90 8.73 13.43 -0.93
C LYS A 90 9.06 14.23 0.32
N ARG A 91 8.42 15.40 0.42
CA ARG A 91 8.56 16.33 1.53
C ARG A 91 7.20 16.85 2.01
N ARG A 92 7.06 17.02 3.32
CA ARG A 92 5.98 17.75 3.99
C ARG A 92 6.58 18.95 4.73
N ALA A 93 6.26 20.16 4.28
CA ALA A 93 6.71 21.39 4.95
C ALA A 93 5.70 21.84 6.01
N PHE A 94 6.20 22.44 7.09
CA PHE A 94 5.38 23.01 8.17
C PHE A 94 6.00 24.32 8.68
N ALA A 95 5.16 25.21 9.21
CA ALA A 95 5.57 26.52 9.71
C ALA A 95 4.68 26.94 10.87
N ILE A 96 5.22 27.78 11.77
CA ILE A 96 4.47 28.34 12.89
C ILE A 96 4.73 29.84 12.95
N GLY A 97 3.65 30.62 13.06
CA GLY A 97 3.75 32.07 13.23
C GLY A 97 4.40 32.45 14.57
N LYS A 98 5.28 33.46 14.58
CA LYS A 98 5.98 33.93 15.78
C LYS A 98 5.05 34.24 16.97
N LYS A 99 3.91 34.91 16.71
CA LYS A 99 2.89 35.18 17.75
C LYS A 99 2.22 33.89 18.24
N ALA A 100 1.92 32.96 17.34
CA ALA A 100 1.29 31.70 17.69
C ALA A 100 2.19 30.84 18.59
N GLN A 101 3.50 30.83 18.32
CA GLN A 101 4.47 30.12 19.15
C GLN A 101 4.56 30.69 20.56
N LEU A 102 4.59 32.02 20.71
CA LEU A 102 4.84 32.68 21.99
C LEU A 102 3.57 32.89 22.84
N MET A 103 2.41 33.10 22.21
CA MET A 103 1.22 33.63 22.91
C MET A 103 0.09 32.61 23.08
N THR A 104 0.15 31.42 22.46
CA THR A 104 -1.00 30.49 22.46
C THR A 104 -0.73 29.23 23.27
N GLN A 105 -1.24 29.16 24.50
CA GLN A 105 -1.24 27.94 25.34
C GLN A 105 -2.60 27.22 25.37
N GLN A 106 -3.48 27.53 24.41
CA GLN A 106 -4.90 27.16 24.41
C GLN A 106 -5.22 25.65 24.46
N TYR A 107 -4.26 24.77 24.11
CA TYR A 107 -4.49 23.33 23.95
C TYR A 107 -3.77 22.47 25.01
N GLY A 108 -3.69 22.93 26.26
CA GLY A 108 -3.31 22.08 27.38
C GLY A 108 -1.90 21.48 27.31
N GLY A 109 -0.87 22.29 27.62
CA GLY A 109 0.45 21.76 27.97
C GLY A 109 1.48 21.56 26.84
N ILE A 110 1.14 21.82 25.57
CA ILE A 110 2.13 21.83 24.48
C ILE A 110 3.09 23.00 24.65
N LYS A 111 4.29 22.72 25.17
CA LYS A 111 5.35 23.72 25.40
C LYS A 111 6.08 24.13 24.12
N ASP A 112 6.19 23.21 23.16
CA ASP A 112 6.89 23.44 21.89
C ASP A 112 6.05 22.96 20.69
N LYS A 113 5.36 23.91 20.06
CA LYS A 113 4.50 23.62 18.90
C LYS A 113 5.30 23.21 17.69
N PHE A 114 6.54 23.68 17.55
CA PHE A 114 7.38 23.38 16.39
C PHE A 114 7.71 21.89 16.34
N LYS A 115 8.13 21.33 17.48
CA LYS A 115 8.35 19.88 17.61
C LYS A 115 7.08 19.08 17.36
N GLN A 116 5.93 19.54 17.86
CA GLN A 116 4.67 18.84 17.63
C GLN A 116 4.30 18.80 16.13
N TYR A 117 4.48 19.91 15.41
CA TYR A 117 4.22 19.96 13.97
C TYR A 117 5.22 19.10 13.19
N GLY A 118 6.46 19.00 13.67
CA GLY A 118 7.45 18.02 13.19
C GLY A 118 6.96 16.57 13.33
N ILE A 119 6.42 16.19 14.49
CA ILE A 119 5.89 14.84 14.71
C ILE A 119 4.67 14.55 13.82
N ILE A 120 3.75 15.52 13.68
CA ILE A 120 2.56 15.37 12.83
C ILE A 120 2.97 15.23 11.36
N SER A 121 3.89 16.06 10.88
CA SER A 121 4.38 15.99 9.51
C SER A 121 5.16 14.70 9.24
N MET A 122 5.93 14.19 10.21
CA MET A 122 6.59 12.89 10.12
C MET A 122 5.58 11.74 9.98
N LYS A 123 4.54 11.71 10.82
CA LYS A 123 3.44 10.72 10.71
C LYS A 123 2.73 10.80 9.35
N ALA A 124 2.50 12.02 8.86
CA ALA A 124 1.89 12.24 7.55
C ALA A 124 2.79 11.76 6.41
N LEU A 125 4.10 12.00 6.47
CA LEU A 125 5.05 11.53 5.46
C LEU A 125 5.13 10.00 5.42
N ASN A 126 5.16 9.34 6.58
CA ASN A 126 5.11 7.87 6.62
C ASN A 126 3.83 7.31 6.02
N ARG A 127 2.69 8.00 6.20
CA ARG A 127 1.45 7.64 5.51
C ARG A 127 1.55 7.86 4.00
N ASP A 128 2.14 8.95 3.54
CA ASP A 128 2.33 9.19 2.12
C ASP A 128 3.19 8.10 1.48
N ILE A 129 4.26 7.66 2.15
CA ILE A 129 5.11 6.54 1.68
C ILE A 129 4.27 5.26 1.55
N GLU A 130 3.43 4.95 2.54
CA GLU A 130 2.53 3.77 2.51
C GLU A 130 1.57 3.84 1.32
N THR A 131 0.90 4.98 1.13
CA THR A 131 -0.08 5.18 0.06
C THR A 131 0.58 5.14 -1.32
N ILE A 132 1.81 5.65 -1.45
CA ILE A 132 2.58 5.54 -2.70
C ILE A 132 2.95 4.06 -2.93
N ASN A 133 3.54 3.37 -1.97
CA ASN A 133 3.98 1.99 -2.18
C ASN A 133 2.79 1.05 -2.46
N MET A 134 1.68 1.19 -1.73
CA MET A 134 0.45 0.39 -1.91
C MET A 134 -0.49 0.95 -3.01
N GLY A 135 -0.05 1.97 -3.73
CA GLY A 135 -0.86 2.70 -4.70
C GLY A 135 -0.97 2.04 -6.07
N SER A 136 -1.62 2.75 -6.99
CA SER A 136 -1.93 2.32 -8.36
C SER A 136 -1.14 3.02 -9.46
N GLN A 137 -0.32 4.00 -9.08
CA GLN A 137 0.47 4.78 -10.02
C GLN A 137 1.57 3.93 -10.66
N ASP A 138 1.86 4.22 -11.93
CA ASP A 138 3.02 3.66 -12.61
C ASP A 138 4.27 4.54 -12.40
N SER A 139 5.44 4.04 -12.78
CA SER A 139 6.65 4.85 -12.78
C SER A 139 6.64 5.83 -13.94
N TRP A 140 6.90 7.11 -13.67
CA TRP A 140 6.99 8.14 -14.70
C TRP A 140 7.95 9.25 -14.31
N THR A 141 8.38 10.04 -15.30
CA THR A 141 9.19 11.24 -15.12
C THR A 141 8.57 12.40 -15.88
N GLU A 142 8.57 13.57 -15.25
CA GLU A 142 8.07 14.84 -15.81
C GLU A 142 9.11 15.90 -15.51
N THR A 143 9.25 16.87 -16.41
CA THR A 143 10.05 18.06 -16.15
C THR A 143 9.12 19.21 -15.80
N VAL A 144 9.15 19.68 -14.55
CA VAL A 144 8.33 20.81 -14.08
C VAL A 144 9.24 21.99 -13.77
N SER A 145 9.03 23.11 -14.45
CA SER A 145 9.86 24.33 -14.29
C SER A 145 11.36 24.06 -14.47
N GLY A 146 11.71 23.21 -15.45
CA GLY A 146 13.10 22.81 -15.74
C GLY A 146 13.71 21.81 -14.75
N GLN A 147 12.93 21.29 -13.79
CA GLN A 147 13.40 20.31 -12.80
C GLN A 147 12.74 18.95 -13.04
N ALA A 148 13.55 17.88 -13.09
CA ALA A 148 13.04 16.53 -13.20
C ALA A 148 12.30 16.11 -11.91
N ARG A 149 11.14 15.50 -12.10
CA ARG A 149 10.34 14.85 -11.05
C ARG A 149 10.18 13.38 -11.42
N GLU A 150 10.25 12.53 -10.42
CA GLU A 150 10.22 11.09 -10.57
C GLU A 150 9.18 10.48 -9.62
N GLN A 151 8.48 9.44 -10.11
CA GLN A 151 7.54 8.66 -9.32
C GLN A 151 7.86 7.17 -9.41
N SER A 152 7.77 6.47 -8.28
CA SER A 152 7.88 5.01 -8.19
C SER A 152 6.54 4.35 -8.43
N ARG A 153 6.63 3.10 -8.86
CA ARG A 153 5.50 2.22 -9.10
C ARG A 153 4.89 1.73 -7.79
N GLY A 154 3.56 1.84 -7.68
CA GLY A 154 2.79 1.22 -6.60
C GLY A 154 2.60 -0.29 -6.84
N ILE A 155 2.28 -1.05 -5.80
CA ILE A 155 2.14 -2.51 -5.86
C ILE A 155 1.17 -2.95 -6.95
N PHE A 156 0.04 -2.26 -7.13
CA PHE A 156 -0.93 -2.59 -8.17
C PHE A 156 -0.30 -2.74 -9.56
N ARG A 157 0.60 -1.81 -9.91
CA ARG A 157 1.29 -1.78 -11.20
C ARG A 157 2.41 -2.79 -11.27
N TRP A 158 3.09 -3.04 -10.15
CA TRP A 158 4.06 -4.13 -10.08
C TRP A 158 3.40 -5.48 -10.36
N LEU A 159 2.16 -5.66 -9.93
CA LEU A 159 1.37 -6.86 -10.19
C LEU A 159 0.70 -6.84 -11.58
N GLY A 160 1.04 -5.89 -12.44
CA GLY A 160 0.49 -5.77 -13.79
C GLY A 160 -0.99 -5.35 -13.84
N GLY A 161 -1.46 -4.64 -12.82
CA GLY A 161 -2.80 -4.06 -12.79
C GLY A 161 -2.89 -2.90 -13.78
N TYR A 162 -3.80 -3.04 -14.76
CA TYR A 162 -3.95 -2.19 -15.95
C TYR A 162 -2.73 -2.12 -16.87
N ALA A 163 -3.00 -2.01 -18.19
CA ALA A 163 -2.08 -1.84 -19.33
C ALA A 163 -0.57 -1.95 -19.05
N THR A 164 0.14 -2.80 -19.80
CA THR A 164 1.59 -2.97 -19.65
C THR A 164 2.30 -1.61 -19.61
N PRO A 165 3.06 -1.30 -18.54
CA PRO A 165 3.81 -0.06 -18.45
C PRO A 165 4.62 0.20 -19.72
N THR A 166 4.46 1.37 -20.32
CA THR A 166 5.24 1.75 -21.51
C THR A 166 6.66 2.19 -21.15
N ASP A 167 6.89 2.57 -19.88
CA ASP A 167 8.20 2.93 -19.32
C ASP A 167 8.56 1.93 -18.20
N LEU A 168 9.82 1.46 -18.17
CA LEU A 168 10.33 0.44 -17.24
C LEU A 168 9.41 -0.79 -17.14
N SER A 169 9.05 -1.36 -18.30
CA SER A 169 8.13 -2.50 -18.38
C SER A 169 8.68 -3.73 -17.65
N ILE A 170 7.81 -4.45 -16.95
CA ILE A 170 8.20 -5.70 -16.28
C ILE A 170 8.46 -6.76 -17.36
N PRO A 171 9.64 -7.40 -17.39
CA PRO A 171 9.94 -8.49 -18.31
C PRO A 171 8.88 -9.59 -18.19
N SER A 172 8.45 -10.16 -19.32
CA SER A 172 7.35 -11.15 -19.36
C SER A 172 7.56 -12.32 -18.39
N ALA A 173 8.80 -12.80 -18.28
CA ALA A 173 9.20 -13.89 -17.40
C ALA A 173 9.01 -13.59 -15.90
N ALA A 174 8.98 -12.31 -15.50
CA ALA A 174 8.84 -11.88 -14.10
C ALA A 174 7.45 -11.30 -13.79
N ARG A 175 6.51 -11.32 -14.74
CA ARG A 175 5.16 -10.77 -14.53
C ARG A 175 4.33 -11.68 -13.63
N THR A 176 3.53 -11.06 -12.77
CA THR A 176 2.51 -11.76 -11.99
C THR A 176 1.56 -12.53 -12.93
N PRO A 177 1.32 -13.83 -12.67
CA PRO A 177 0.43 -14.65 -13.50
C PRO A 177 -1.00 -14.11 -13.44
N SER A 178 -1.79 -14.37 -14.49
CA SER A 178 -3.19 -13.94 -14.54
C SER A 178 -4.04 -14.55 -13.43
N GLY A 179 -3.74 -15.79 -13.02
CA GLY A 179 -4.45 -16.49 -11.93
C GLY A 179 -4.29 -15.82 -10.57
N SER A 180 -3.18 -15.11 -10.33
CA SER A 180 -2.95 -14.36 -9.08
C SER A 180 -3.65 -12.99 -9.03
N ARG A 181 -4.46 -12.66 -10.05
CA ARG A 181 -5.07 -11.33 -10.22
C ARG A 181 -6.56 -11.45 -10.46
N ILE A 182 -7.35 -11.28 -9.40
CA ILE A 182 -8.80 -11.36 -9.47
C ILE A 182 -9.37 -9.97 -9.71
N SER A 183 -9.89 -9.75 -10.93
CA SER A 183 -10.49 -8.48 -11.37
C SER A 183 -12.00 -8.55 -11.64
N THR A 184 -12.56 -9.75 -11.58
CA THR A 184 -13.92 -10.07 -12.07
C THR A 184 -15.02 -9.82 -11.04
N ARG A 185 -14.67 -9.59 -9.78
CA ARG A 185 -15.61 -9.39 -8.67
C ARG A 185 -15.94 -7.91 -8.53
N THR A 186 -17.18 -7.51 -8.76
CA THR A 186 -17.61 -6.10 -8.71
C THR A 186 -17.59 -5.47 -7.32
N THR A 187 -17.58 -6.29 -6.26
CA THR A 187 -17.53 -5.86 -4.86
C THR A 187 -16.65 -6.79 -4.03
N ALA A 188 -16.10 -6.28 -2.93
CA ALA A 188 -15.27 -7.07 -2.02
C ALA A 188 -16.03 -8.25 -1.39
N SER A 189 -17.34 -8.12 -1.18
CA SER A 189 -18.20 -9.19 -0.63
C SER A 189 -18.48 -10.31 -1.64
N ALA A 190 -18.23 -10.08 -2.93
CA ALA A 190 -18.37 -11.08 -3.97
C ALA A 190 -17.10 -11.92 -4.17
N VAL A 191 -15.98 -11.55 -3.55
CA VAL A 191 -14.78 -12.40 -3.47
C VAL A 191 -15.16 -13.64 -2.67
N LEU A 192 -14.92 -14.81 -3.26
CA LEU A 192 -15.22 -16.10 -2.65
C LEU A 192 -13.97 -16.71 -2.03
N GLU A 193 -14.15 -17.66 -1.13
CA GLU A 193 -13.03 -18.45 -0.59
C GLU A 193 -12.30 -19.25 -1.68
N SER A 194 -13.00 -19.67 -2.75
CA SER A 194 -12.36 -20.26 -3.93
C SER A 194 -11.40 -19.29 -4.60
N ASP A 195 -11.76 -18.00 -4.74
CA ASP A 195 -10.89 -17.01 -5.38
C ASP A 195 -9.60 -16.80 -4.57
N ILE A 196 -9.67 -16.87 -3.24
CA ILE A 196 -8.48 -16.78 -2.36
C ILE A 196 -7.56 -17.98 -2.60
N ARG A 197 -8.13 -19.19 -2.62
CA ARG A 197 -7.37 -20.43 -2.84
C ARG A 197 -6.79 -20.49 -4.25
N ASP A 198 -7.52 -20.03 -5.26
CA ASP A 198 -7.05 -19.99 -6.66
C ASP A 198 -5.86 -19.03 -6.83
N VAL A 199 -5.88 -17.88 -6.16
CA VAL A 199 -4.72 -16.96 -6.13
C VAL A 199 -3.53 -17.60 -5.44
N MET A 200 -3.71 -18.21 -4.28
CA MET A 200 -2.62 -18.87 -3.55
C MET A 200 -2.05 -20.05 -4.33
N LYS A 201 -2.91 -20.83 -4.99
CA LYS A 201 -2.52 -21.89 -5.93
C LYS A 201 -1.71 -21.32 -7.09
N SER A 202 -2.19 -20.26 -7.74
CA SER A 202 -1.49 -19.66 -8.88
C SER A 202 -0.09 -19.17 -8.51
N ILE A 203 0.11 -18.69 -7.28
CA ILE A 203 1.44 -18.31 -6.78
C ILE A 203 2.30 -19.55 -6.56
N ALA A 204 1.76 -20.59 -5.91
CA ALA A 204 2.47 -21.85 -5.68
C ALA A 204 2.90 -22.51 -7.00
N ASP A 205 2.01 -22.59 -8.00
CA ASP A 205 2.27 -23.16 -9.32
C ASP A 205 3.36 -22.37 -10.08
N THR A 206 3.41 -21.05 -9.94
CA THR A 206 4.40 -20.20 -10.64
C THR A 206 5.75 -20.19 -9.93
N THR A 207 5.75 -20.20 -8.59
CA THR A 207 6.98 -20.18 -7.80
C THR A 207 7.56 -21.57 -7.55
N LEU A 208 6.83 -22.63 -7.92
CA LEU A 208 7.16 -24.03 -7.70
C LEU A 208 7.46 -24.36 -6.22
N ASN A 209 6.77 -23.66 -5.31
CA ASN A 209 6.92 -23.82 -3.87
C ASN A 209 5.64 -24.36 -3.23
N GLU A 210 5.79 -25.38 -2.37
CA GLU A 210 4.69 -26.13 -1.77
C GLU A 210 3.88 -25.34 -0.72
N SER A 211 4.46 -24.30 -0.09
CA SER A 211 3.76 -23.48 0.90
C SER A 211 4.42 -22.13 1.09
N GLY A 212 3.63 -21.06 1.09
CA GLY A 212 4.10 -19.70 1.35
C GLY A 212 3.43 -19.05 2.57
N ASP A 213 4.18 -18.19 3.26
CA ASP A 213 3.64 -17.28 4.28
C ASP A 213 3.29 -15.93 3.64
N TYR A 214 2.00 -15.61 3.65
CA TYR A 214 1.47 -14.41 3.01
C TYR A 214 0.82 -13.47 4.01
N VAL A 215 0.93 -12.18 3.71
CA VAL A 215 0.24 -11.10 4.41
C VAL A 215 -0.78 -10.49 3.45
N LEU A 216 -2.05 -10.58 3.81
CA LEU A 216 -3.13 -9.90 3.11
C LEU A 216 -3.34 -8.52 3.72
N PHE A 217 -3.07 -7.48 2.93
CA PHE A 217 -3.57 -6.13 3.23
C PHE A 217 -4.95 -6.00 2.61
N ALA A 218 -5.99 -6.16 3.43
CA ALA A 218 -7.38 -6.13 2.99
C ALA A 218 -8.02 -4.78 3.32
N ASN A 219 -8.90 -4.28 2.46
CA ASN A 219 -9.83 -3.24 2.88
C ASN A 219 -10.83 -3.80 3.90
N THR A 220 -11.59 -2.92 4.55
CA THR A 220 -12.52 -3.32 5.62
C THR A 220 -13.62 -4.27 5.11
N SER A 221 -14.06 -4.12 3.87
CA SER A 221 -15.10 -4.96 3.27
C SER A 221 -14.60 -6.38 2.94
N LEU A 222 -13.37 -6.53 2.44
CA LEU A 222 -12.75 -7.83 2.18
C LEU A 222 -12.46 -8.54 3.51
N LYS A 223 -11.98 -7.82 4.53
CA LYS A 223 -11.83 -8.38 5.89
C LYS A 223 -13.17 -8.88 6.44
N GLN A 224 -14.27 -8.17 6.18
CA GLN A 224 -15.61 -8.63 6.55
C GLN A 224 -16.05 -9.87 5.74
N ALA A 225 -15.68 -9.96 4.47
CA ALA A 225 -15.95 -11.14 3.64
C ALA A 225 -15.31 -12.41 4.24
N PHE A 226 -14.07 -12.33 4.75
CA PHE A 226 -13.43 -13.45 5.46
C PHE A 226 -14.21 -13.93 6.68
N SER A 227 -14.76 -13.00 7.47
CA SER A 227 -15.64 -13.37 8.59
C SER A 227 -16.93 -14.05 8.11
N ASN A 228 -17.41 -13.69 6.92
CA ASN A 228 -18.63 -14.24 6.33
C ASN A 228 -18.44 -15.61 5.68
N TYR A 229 -17.23 -16.01 5.26
CA TYR A 229 -16.97 -17.36 4.77
C TYR A 229 -17.30 -18.44 5.82
N ALA A 230 -17.10 -18.12 7.10
CA ALA A 230 -17.47 -18.98 8.22
C ALA A 230 -18.97 -18.88 8.63
N ASN A 231 -19.73 -17.96 8.02
CA ASN A 231 -21.13 -17.71 8.38
C ASN A 231 -22.08 -18.44 7.43
N TYR A 232 -23.20 -18.88 7.99
CA TYR A 232 -24.31 -19.50 7.27
C TYR A 232 -24.89 -18.54 6.22
N GLN A 233 -24.93 -18.95 4.96
CA GLN A 233 -25.66 -18.25 3.90
C GLN A 233 -26.89 -19.07 3.51
N SER A 234 -28.10 -18.62 3.90
CA SER A 234 -29.33 -19.21 3.36
C SER A 234 -29.60 -18.65 1.97
N ASN A 235 -29.28 -19.41 0.93
CA ASN A 235 -30.08 -19.32 -0.28
C ASN A 235 -30.24 -20.69 -0.95
N SER A 236 -31.50 -20.99 -1.30
CA SER A 236 -32.07 -22.27 -1.75
C SER A 236 -31.33 -22.88 -2.93
N THR A 237 -30.92 -24.16 -2.94
CA THR A 237 -31.80 -25.28 -3.34
C THR A 237 -31.25 -26.68 -2.97
N ASN A 238 -30.10 -26.82 -2.30
CA ASN A 238 -29.61 -28.16 -1.93
C ASN A 238 -29.04 -28.26 -0.50
N THR A 239 -29.59 -29.25 0.19
CA THR A 239 -29.39 -29.65 1.58
C THR A 239 -28.05 -30.37 1.79
N VAL A 240 -27.00 -29.64 2.14
CA VAL A 240 -25.95 -30.15 3.05
C VAL A 240 -25.45 -28.96 3.88
N MET A 241 -25.97 -28.81 5.09
CA MET A 241 -25.66 -27.67 5.97
C MET A 241 -24.74 -28.12 7.11
N PRO A 242 -23.53 -27.56 7.28
CA PRO A 242 -22.81 -27.66 8.55
C PRO A 242 -23.53 -26.77 9.58
N LEU A 243 -24.29 -27.43 10.46
CA LEU A 243 -24.99 -26.78 11.57
C LEU A 243 -23.95 -26.18 12.53
N ARG A 244 -23.83 -24.85 12.60
CA ARG A 244 -23.00 -24.18 13.59
C ARG A 244 -23.67 -24.32 14.96
N ARG A 245 -23.44 -25.46 15.63
CA ARG A 245 -23.91 -25.68 17.01
C ARG A 245 -23.08 -24.78 17.92
N PHE A 246 -23.71 -23.77 18.51
CA PHE A 246 -23.12 -23.01 19.61
C PHE A 246 -23.05 -23.91 20.84
N ASN A 247 -22.02 -24.76 20.94
CA ASN A 247 -21.66 -25.41 22.19
C ASN A 247 -20.79 -24.45 23.01
N THR A 248 -21.29 -23.24 23.24
CA THR A 248 -20.60 -22.24 24.06
C THR A 248 -21.17 -22.32 25.46
N ASP A 249 -20.32 -22.60 26.43
CA ASP A 249 -20.64 -22.50 27.85
C ASP A 249 -21.31 -21.14 28.14
N ALA A 250 -22.57 -21.18 28.59
CA ALA A 250 -23.46 -20.02 28.74
C ALA A 250 -22.92 -18.97 29.75
N SER A 251 -21.85 -19.32 30.47
CA SER A 251 -21.13 -18.45 31.39
C SER A 251 -20.48 -17.24 30.69
N LYS A 252 -19.98 -17.38 29.45
CA LYS A 252 -19.17 -16.33 28.81
C LYS A 252 -19.97 -15.21 28.11
N LYS A 253 -21.29 -15.33 27.95
CA LYS A 253 -22.23 -14.32 27.39
C LYS A 253 -21.68 -13.47 26.22
N THR A 254 -20.83 -14.05 25.36
CA THR A 254 -20.12 -13.32 24.29
C THR A 254 -20.11 -14.13 23.01
N ILE A 255 -20.34 -13.47 21.87
CA ILE A 255 -20.25 -14.05 20.52
C ILE A 255 -18.98 -13.50 19.89
N MET A 256 -18.00 -14.36 19.60
CA MET A 256 -16.73 -13.98 18.98
C MET A 256 -16.66 -14.52 17.54
N LEU A 257 -16.41 -13.61 16.58
CA LEU A 257 -16.13 -13.93 15.18
C LEU A 257 -15.09 -12.93 14.66
N ASP A 258 -13.82 -13.30 14.74
CA ASP A 258 -12.72 -12.57 14.11
C ASP A 258 -11.81 -13.57 13.41
N VAL A 259 -11.62 -13.38 12.10
CA VAL A 259 -10.80 -14.24 11.25
C VAL A 259 -9.53 -13.47 10.90
N THR A 260 -8.45 -13.64 11.68
CA THR A 260 -7.16 -12.95 11.49
C THR A 260 -6.13 -13.75 10.70
N ALA A 261 -6.29 -15.06 10.63
CA ALA A 261 -5.48 -15.96 9.83
C ALA A 261 -6.37 -16.91 9.05
N TYR A 262 -5.93 -17.27 7.85
CA TYR A 262 -6.53 -18.28 6.99
C TYR A 262 -5.43 -19.24 6.55
N GLU A 263 -5.64 -20.54 6.73
CA GLU A 263 -4.68 -21.56 6.30
C GLU A 263 -5.33 -22.35 5.16
N SER A 264 -4.60 -22.46 4.05
CA SER A 264 -5.01 -23.17 2.85
C SER A 264 -3.99 -24.26 2.50
N ASP A 265 -4.30 -25.07 1.50
CA ASP A 265 -3.39 -26.11 0.99
C ASP A 265 -2.05 -25.54 0.50
N PHE A 266 -2.01 -24.27 0.10
CA PHE A 266 -0.82 -23.58 -0.46
C PHE A 266 -0.17 -22.61 0.53
N GLY A 267 -0.46 -22.75 1.82
CA GLY A 267 0.19 -22.00 2.90
C GLY A 267 -0.75 -21.11 3.71
N LYS A 268 -0.16 -20.14 4.41
CA LYS A 268 -0.84 -19.37 5.46
C LYS A 268 -1.00 -17.91 5.06
N LEU A 269 -2.14 -17.34 5.44
CA LEU A 269 -2.51 -15.96 5.14
C LEU A 269 -2.81 -15.22 6.44
N LYS A 270 -2.03 -14.19 6.75
CA LYS A 270 -2.29 -13.27 7.86
C LYS A 270 -3.00 -12.02 7.35
N ILE A 271 -4.15 -11.69 7.92
CA ILE A 271 -5.02 -10.64 7.40
C ILE A 271 -4.88 -9.36 8.23
N HIS A 272 -4.42 -8.29 7.59
CA HIS A 272 -4.31 -6.96 8.15
C HIS A 272 -5.28 -5.99 7.46
N PRO A 273 -6.18 -5.32 8.20
CA PRO A 273 -7.00 -4.26 7.61
C PRO A 273 -6.13 -3.06 7.24
N HIS A 274 -6.27 -2.57 6.02
CA HIS A 274 -5.59 -1.41 5.48
C HIS A 274 -6.61 -0.37 5.01
N PHE A 275 -6.45 0.87 5.48
CA PHE A 275 -7.43 1.95 5.28
C PHE A 275 -7.10 2.89 4.11
N TYR A 276 -5.91 2.75 3.51
CA TYR A 276 -5.43 3.61 2.42
C TYR A 276 -5.20 2.85 1.12
N LEU A 277 -5.91 1.73 0.92
CA LEU A 277 -5.90 1.06 -0.38
C LEU A 277 -6.64 1.92 -1.41
N PRO A 278 -6.27 1.86 -2.69
CA PRO A 278 -6.97 2.59 -3.73
C PRO A 278 -8.47 2.23 -3.78
N ASN A 279 -9.36 3.22 -3.71
CA ASN A 279 -10.81 3.03 -3.70
C ASN A 279 -11.50 4.20 -4.41
N GLY A 280 -12.16 3.94 -5.54
CA GLY A 280 -12.84 4.97 -6.34
C GLY A 280 -11.96 5.59 -7.43
N SER A 281 -12.50 6.56 -8.19
CA SER A 281 -11.90 7.27 -9.34
C SER A 281 -10.54 7.97 -9.11
N SER A 282 -9.90 7.77 -7.95
CA SER A 282 -8.55 8.23 -7.65
C SER A 282 -7.59 7.05 -7.68
N SER A 283 -7.02 6.80 -8.86
CA SER A 283 -5.94 5.83 -9.07
C SER A 283 -5.17 6.05 -10.38
N TYR A 284 -5.77 6.76 -11.34
CA TYR A 284 -5.03 7.67 -12.22
C TYR A 284 -5.27 9.10 -11.76
N ALA A 285 -4.29 9.97 -11.96
CA ALA A 285 -4.28 11.28 -11.36
C ALA A 285 -5.52 12.13 -11.68
N THR A 286 -6.09 12.74 -10.65
CA THR A 286 -6.76 14.04 -10.77
C THR A 286 -5.97 15.07 -9.97
N VAL A 287 -4.75 15.37 -10.45
CA VAL A 287 -4.45 16.79 -10.65
C VAL A 287 -5.22 17.13 -11.92
N TYR A 288 -6.46 17.58 -11.80
CA TYR A 288 -7.22 18.29 -12.84
C TYR A 288 -8.58 18.66 -12.25
N ALA A 289 -8.55 19.57 -11.29
CA ALA A 289 -9.47 20.68 -11.34
C ALA A 289 -8.57 21.91 -11.31
N ALA A 290 -8.18 22.37 -12.50
CA ALA A 290 -7.91 23.78 -12.64
C ALA A 290 -9.25 24.50 -12.47
N THR A 291 -9.72 24.67 -11.24
CA THR A 291 -10.41 25.93 -10.95
C THR A 291 -9.28 26.94 -10.87
N SER A 292 -9.25 27.79 -11.90
CA SER A 292 -8.53 29.06 -11.87
C SER A 292 -8.71 29.69 -10.49
N ASP A 293 -7.60 29.86 -9.77
CA ASP A 293 -7.28 31.11 -9.08
C ASP A 293 -5.97 30.94 -8.28
N ASN A 294 -4.87 30.94 -9.05
CA ASN A 294 -3.61 31.55 -8.67
C ASN A 294 -2.74 31.71 -9.92
N GLY A 295 -3.20 32.53 -10.87
CA GLY A 295 -2.39 33.32 -11.82
C GLY A 295 -1.21 32.68 -12.57
N LEU A 296 -1.08 31.35 -12.63
CA LEU A 296 -0.02 30.64 -13.33
C LEU A 296 -0.67 29.53 -14.15
N GLY A 297 -1.06 29.88 -15.38
CA GLY A 297 -1.66 28.95 -16.32
C GLY A 297 -0.74 27.75 -16.56
N ARG A 298 -1.09 26.59 -16.02
CA ARG A 298 -0.63 25.32 -16.59
C ARG A 298 -1.65 24.95 -17.67
N ALA A 299 -1.21 25.04 -18.93
CA ALA A 299 -1.99 24.60 -20.07
C ALA A 299 -2.31 23.10 -19.91
N ALA A 300 -3.53 22.71 -20.31
CA ALA A 300 -4.05 21.35 -20.21
C ALA A 300 -3.28 20.29 -21.01
N ALA A 301 -2.17 20.62 -21.65
CA ALA A 301 -1.39 19.73 -22.52
C ALA A 301 -0.26 18.94 -21.81
N ASP A 302 -0.02 19.19 -20.51
CA ASP A 302 1.12 18.64 -19.77
C ASP A 302 0.78 17.41 -18.90
N GLN A 303 -0.49 16.99 -18.80
CA GLN A 303 -0.76 15.65 -18.25
C GLN A 303 -0.67 14.60 -19.35
N LYS A 304 0.43 13.88 -19.33
CA LYS A 304 0.48 12.51 -19.82
C LYS A 304 -0.26 11.60 -18.83
N MET A 305 -1.58 11.72 -18.75
CA MET A 305 -2.39 10.59 -18.29
C MET A 305 -2.54 9.65 -19.47
N ASP A 306 -2.33 8.35 -19.24
CA ASP A 306 -2.74 7.32 -20.19
C ASP A 306 -4.22 7.56 -20.54
N ALA A 307 -4.50 7.74 -21.83
CA ALA A 307 -5.84 8.08 -22.33
C ALA A 307 -6.85 6.93 -22.15
N ALA A 308 -6.42 5.78 -21.61
CA ALA A 308 -7.26 4.67 -21.25
C ALA A 308 -8.00 4.89 -19.91
N LEU A 309 -9.15 5.57 -20.04
CA LEU A 309 -10.39 5.35 -19.30
C LEU A 309 -10.53 6.08 -17.95
N ALA A 310 -11.62 6.85 -17.83
CA ALA A 310 -12.20 7.41 -16.61
C ALA A 310 -12.76 6.31 -15.67
N ALA A 311 -12.06 5.19 -15.61
CA ALA A 311 -12.42 3.99 -14.90
C ALA A 311 -12.07 4.10 -13.42
N SER A 312 -13.06 3.88 -12.57
CA SER A 312 -12.86 3.84 -11.13
C SER A 312 -12.19 2.53 -10.74
N LEU A 313 -10.93 2.59 -10.29
CA LEU A 313 -10.24 1.45 -9.70
C LEU A 313 -10.60 1.32 -8.21
N THR A 314 -10.96 0.11 -7.80
CA THR A 314 -11.07 -0.24 -6.39
C THR A 314 -10.24 -1.48 -6.12
N VAL A 315 -9.27 -1.37 -5.22
CA VAL A 315 -8.47 -2.49 -4.75
C VAL A 315 -9.06 -2.99 -3.43
N TYR A 316 -9.42 -4.28 -3.41
CA TYR A 316 -9.94 -4.94 -2.23
C TYR A 316 -8.84 -5.46 -1.33
N GLY A 317 -7.73 -5.92 -1.90
CA GLY A 317 -6.56 -6.26 -1.13
C GLY A 317 -5.38 -6.75 -1.96
N TYR A 318 -4.20 -6.72 -1.33
CA TYR A 318 -2.97 -7.30 -1.86
C TYR A 318 -2.52 -8.44 -0.99
N LEU A 319 -2.26 -9.59 -1.60
CA LEU A 319 -1.68 -10.75 -0.96
C LEU A 319 -0.18 -10.73 -1.26
N LEU A 320 0.62 -10.47 -0.23
CA LEU A 320 2.05 -10.23 -0.38
C LEU A 320 2.87 -11.21 0.43
N ASN A 321 3.90 -11.80 -0.20
CA ASN A 321 5.00 -12.37 0.54
C ASN A 321 5.99 -11.26 0.93
N MET A 322 6.13 -10.99 2.23
CA MET A 322 6.90 -9.84 2.70
C MET A 322 8.41 -9.97 2.46
N ASP A 323 8.91 -11.19 2.23
CA ASP A 323 10.34 -11.44 1.94
C ASP A 323 10.77 -10.92 0.56
N TYR A 324 9.83 -10.83 -0.38
CA TYR A 324 10.06 -10.35 -1.74
C TYR A 324 9.70 -8.87 -1.95
N THR A 325 9.39 -8.13 -0.87
CA THR A 325 9.12 -6.70 -0.90
C THR A 325 10.18 -5.91 -0.15
N GLU A 326 10.75 -4.89 -0.80
CA GLU A 326 11.74 -4.01 -0.17
C GLU A 326 11.41 -2.52 -0.32
N ILE A 327 11.81 -1.77 0.71
CA ILE A 327 11.87 -0.31 0.68
C ILE A 327 13.32 0.10 0.89
N ASN A 328 13.95 0.59 -0.18
CA ASN A 328 15.36 0.97 -0.18
C ASN A 328 15.42 2.48 0.06
N MET A 329 15.69 2.85 1.31
CA MET A 329 15.77 4.26 1.69
C MET A 329 17.16 4.82 1.36
N VAL A 330 17.20 5.87 0.55
CA VAL A 330 18.40 6.70 0.35
C VAL A 330 18.58 7.64 1.52
N GLN A 331 17.47 8.23 1.93
CA GLN A 331 17.34 9.09 3.08
C GLN A 331 16.07 8.70 3.83
N ALA A 332 16.24 8.21 5.06
CA ALA A 332 15.12 7.94 5.95
C ALA A 332 14.39 9.25 6.30
N PRO A 333 13.10 9.19 6.67
CA PRO A 333 12.35 10.36 7.10
C PRO A 333 13.10 11.15 8.19
N MET A 334 13.52 12.37 7.88
CA MET A 334 14.23 13.24 8.82
C MET A 334 13.67 14.66 8.82
N MET A 335 13.78 15.33 9.96
CA MET A 335 13.30 16.70 10.13
C MET A 335 14.45 17.69 9.90
N GLY A 336 14.26 18.62 8.96
CA GLY A 336 15.13 19.76 8.72
C GLY A 336 14.49 21.07 9.20
N THR A 337 15.30 21.99 9.70
CA THR A 337 14.87 23.36 10.03
C THR A 337 15.17 24.31 8.87
N LEU A 338 14.36 25.36 8.74
CA LEU A 338 14.53 26.40 7.73
C LEU A 338 14.74 27.75 8.42
N PRO A 339 15.42 28.71 7.77
CA PRO A 339 15.55 30.07 8.31
C PRO A 339 14.16 30.71 8.47
N GLU A 340 13.99 31.46 9.55
CA GLU A 340 12.66 31.95 9.97
C GLU A 340 12.08 33.03 9.04
N GLN A 341 12.91 33.72 8.25
CA GLN A 341 12.53 34.82 7.34
C GLN A 341 11.57 35.86 7.97
N GLY A 342 11.63 36.05 9.29
CA GLY A 342 10.75 36.96 10.04
C GLY A 342 9.33 36.45 10.35
N GLY A 343 8.95 35.24 9.88
CA GLY A 343 7.62 34.65 10.08
C GLY A 343 7.47 33.78 11.34
N GLY A 344 8.58 33.34 11.94
CA GLY A 344 8.63 32.32 12.99
C GLY A 344 9.29 31.03 12.49
N PRO A 345 9.41 30.00 13.33
CA PRO A 345 10.16 28.79 13.00
C PRO A 345 9.46 27.97 11.92
N ARG A 346 10.27 27.51 10.97
CA ARG A 346 9.84 26.74 9.79
C ARG A 346 10.68 25.49 9.68
N GLY A 347 10.07 24.43 9.18
CA GLY A 347 10.72 23.13 9.06
C GLY A 347 10.09 22.30 7.96
N TYR A 348 10.75 21.20 7.66
CA TYR A 348 10.24 20.19 6.75
C TYR A 348 10.63 18.81 7.24
N VAL A 349 9.86 17.82 6.81
CA VAL A 349 10.26 16.42 6.89
C VAL A 349 10.31 15.88 5.48
N ASP A 350 11.40 15.25 5.11
CA ASP A 350 11.59 14.64 3.79
C ASP A 350 12.20 13.24 3.85
N ALA A 351 11.94 12.49 2.80
CA ALA A 351 12.46 11.14 2.59
C ALA A 351 12.72 10.90 1.11
N ILE A 352 13.74 10.10 0.83
CA ILE A 352 14.06 9.61 -0.52
C ILE A 352 14.12 8.10 -0.45
N TRP A 353 13.29 7.41 -1.23
CA TRP A 353 13.24 5.95 -1.24
C TRP A 353 12.95 5.40 -2.63
N VAL A 354 13.25 4.12 -2.81
CA VAL A 354 12.82 3.29 -3.93
C VAL A 354 11.95 2.17 -3.39
N HIS A 355 10.87 1.89 -4.11
CA HIS A 355 10.04 0.72 -3.88
C HIS A 355 10.48 -0.39 -4.85
N SER A 356 10.97 -1.50 -4.30
CA SER A 356 11.53 -2.61 -5.08
C SER A 356 10.75 -3.87 -4.79
N LEU A 357 10.16 -4.46 -5.83
CA LEU A 357 9.53 -5.78 -5.77
C LEU A 357 10.51 -6.80 -6.37
N LEU A 358 11.05 -7.69 -5.52
CA LEU A 358 12.10 -8.62 -5.93
C LEU A 358 11.56 -9.74 -6.82
N ASN A 359 10.36 -10.23 -6.52
CA ASN A 359 9.68 -11.24 -7.31
C ASN A 359 8.19 -10.92 -7.46
N PRO A 360 7.75 -10.28 -8.56
CA PRO A 360 6.33 -9.97 -8.76
C PRO A 360 5.42 -11.20 -8.88
N GLN A 361 5.94 -12.40 -9.17
CA GLN A 361 5.15 -13.64 -9.26
C GLN A 361 4.74 -14.19 -7.89
N ALA A 362 5.48 -13.85 -6.84
CA ALA A 362 5.23 -14.30 -5.46
C ALA A 362 4.09 -13.56 -4.73
N HIS A 363 3.21 -12.90 -5.49
CA HIS A 363 2.20 -11.98 -4.97
C HIS A 363 0.88 -12.14 -5.73
N GLY A 364 -0.20 -11.65 -5.12
CA GLY A 364 -1.53 -11.61 -5.73
C GLY A 364 -2.33 -10.37 -5.35
N MET A 365 -3.41 -10.12 -6.09
CA MET A 365 -4.30 -9.00 -5.81
C MET A 365 -5.77 -9.28 -6.13
N PHE A 366 -6.63 -8.58 -5.40
CA PHE A 366 -8.08 -8.55 -5.58
C PHE A 366 -8.48 -7.11 -5.87
N TYR A 367 -9.03 -6.87 -7.05
CA TYR A 367 -9.43 -5.54 -7.48
C TYR A 367 -10.67 -5.61 -8.36
N TYR A 368 -11.26 -4.45 -8.59
CA TYR A 368 -12.30 -4.27 -9.57
C TYR A 368 -12.13 -2.94 -10.23
N VAL A 369 -12.66 -2.87 -11.42
CA VAL A 369 -12.57 -1.65 -12.19
C VAL A 369 -13.85 -1.44 -12.94
N THR A 370 -14.43 -0.29 -12.70
CA THR A 370 -15.62 0.12 -13.43
C THR A 370 -15.21 0.47 -14.86
N PRO A 371 -15.82 -0.17 -15.88
CA PRO A 371 -15.58 0.18 -17.28
C PRO A 371 -16.01 1.61 -17.62
#